data_AF-A0AAV2S6I6-F1
#
_entry.id   AF-A0AAV2S6I6-F1
#
_cell.length_a   1.000
_cell.length_b   1.000
_cell.length_c   1.000
_cell.angle_alpha   90.00
_cell.angle_beta   90.00
_cell.angle_gamma   90.00
#
_symmetry.space_group_name_H-M   'P 1'
#
loop_
_entity.id
_entity.type
_entity.pdbx_description
1 polymer ?
#
loop_
_entity_poly.entity_id
_entity_poly.type
_entity_poly.pdbx_seq_one_letter_code
_entity_poly.pdbx_strand_id
1 'polypeptide(L)'
;LCVCSNSKLWMSFYKSLLLGAAVLCLTGWGVEAHRQKWKKGLDGPSDPSSCNQMRGPCRIETDVQNNQSFFNISCDCSYGYDDDEEASTYLEQLVYLPCKGKPVDDDMIVNFTSILITKCRVASKAFPDALLAMARRTGHLDIIIQDSPRFRMTSHIASTHIVPKITATFSNSAVSGLVGGWFTGTRDLELTIEGSSVGVVDSKALLGFPPEAETSIHITNSNLTTIKMSAIELPAESTFSMDNCKVDAWNDSAYVGGKVLLLRNLHVARMLKSGINIRGLESFKLYNSSIGELTAEAIIDRQSPAMPRNERNDQRVALAEVSGNMFVRANGEAFVHLCQVE
;
A
#
# COMPACT_ATOMS: atom_id res chain seq x y z
N LEU A 1 -32.70 18.84 39.63
CA LEU A 1 -31.75 19.72 40.32
C LEU A 1 -30.62 18.89 40.90
N CYS A 2 -29.53 18.76 40.14
CA CYS A 2 -28.15 18.66 40.62
C CYS A 2 -27.27 18.62 39.36
N VAL A 3 -26.53 19.70 39.16
CA VAL A 3 -25.57 19.89 38.07
C VAL A 3 -24.24 19.30 38.55
N CYS A 4 -23.70 18.35 37.80
CA CYS A 4 -22.28 18.02 37.85
C CYS A 4 -21.68 18.33 36.48
N SER A 5 -20.81 19.35 36.46
CA SER A 5 -20.02 19.79 35.33
C SER A 5 -19.12 18.68 34.81
N ASN A 6 -19.08 18.48 33.49
CA ASN A 6 -18.01 17.71 32.85
C ASN A 6 -17.39 18.53 31.71
N SER A 7 -16.51 19.45 32.09
CA SER A 7 -15.67 20.27 31.20
C SER A 7 -14.48 19.52 30.59
N LYS A 8 -14.45 18.17 30.66
CA LYS A 8 -13.36 17.34 30.08
C LYS A 8 -13.63 16.80 28.68
N LEU A 9 -14.84 16.98 28.13
CA LEU A 9 -15.19 16.47 26.79
C LEU A 9 -14.74 17.38 25.63
N TRP A 10 -14.33 18.61 25.89
CA TRP A 10 -13.96 19.56 24.82
C TRP A 10 -12.46 19.61 24.50
N MET A 11 -11.58 19.14 25.39
CA MET A 11 -10.13 19.11 25.12
C MET A 11 -9.67 17.87 24.33
N SER A 12 -10.43 16.78 24.32
CA SER A 12 -10.08 15.58 23.55
C SER A 12 -10.44 15.71 22.06
N PHE A 13 -11.48 16.48 21.73
CA PHE A 13 -11.84 16.72 20.32
C PHE A 13 -10.80 17.61 19.62
N TYR A 14 -10.23 18.60 20.32
CA TYR A 14 -9.20 19.47 19.74
C TYR A 14 -7.85 18.78 19.51
N LYS A 15 -7.46 17.81 20.35
CA LYS A 15 -6.20 17.07 20.15
C LYS A 15 -6.26 16.12 18.95
N SER A 16 -7.40 15.47 18.70
CA SER A 16 -7.57 14.64 17.50
C SER A 16 -7.72 15.46 16.21
N LEU A 17 -8.32 16.65 16.29
CA LEU A 17 -8.39 17.58 15.14
C LEU A 17 -7.02 18.17 14.79
N LEU A 18 -6.17 18.45 15.78
CA LEU A 18 -4.81 18.97 15.58
C LEU A 18 -3.82 17.90 15.07
N LEU A 19 -4.01 16.62 15.44
CA LEU A 19 -3.24 15.51 14.87
C LEU A 19 -3.67 15.18 13.43
N GLY A 20 -4.97 15.26 13.12
CA GLY A 20 -5.46 15.14 11.72
C GLY A 20 -5.00 16.29 10.83
N ALA A 21 -4.95 17.52 11.34
CA ALA A 21 -4.44 18.68 10.61
C ALA A 21 -2.91 18.66 10.43
N ALA A 22 -2.15 18.09 11.39
CA ALA A 22 -0.70 17.95 11.27
C ALA A 22 -0.29 16.90 10.22
N VAL A 23 -1.07 15.82 10.06
CA VAL A 23 -0.84 14.81 9.01
C VAL A 23 -1.18 15.36 7.62
N LEU A 24 -2.26 16.15 7.49
CA LEU A 24 -2.60 16.87 6.25
C LEU A 24 -1.57 17.96 5.87
N CYS A 25 -0.92 18.59 6.85
CA CYS A 25 0.14 19.57 6.59
C CYS A 25 1.47 18.92 6.17
N LEU A 26 1.81 17.74 6.67
CA LEU A 26 3.07 17.06 6.33
C LEU A 26 3.03 16.37 4.96
N THR A 27 1.88 15.83 4.55
CA THR A 27 1.67 15.34 3.17
C THR A 27 1.56 16.50 2.18
N GLY A 28 0.99 17.64 2.60
CA GLY A 28 0.96 18.87 1.82
C GLY A 28 2.35 19.43 1.49
N TRP A 29 3.33 19.33 2.38
CA TRP A 29 4.68 19.86 2.13
C TRP A 29 5.51 19.01 1.17
N GLY A 30 5.34 17.68 1.19
CA GLY A 30 5.94 16.80 0.18
C GLY A 30 5.38 17.09 -1.23
N VAL A 31 4.06 17.31 -1.32
CA VAL A 31 3.38 17.67 -2.57
C VAL A 31 3.73 19.11 -3.02
N GLU A 32 3.80 20.09 -2.12
CA GLU A 32 4.13 21.48 -2.47
C GLU A 32 5.60 21.65 -2.88
N ALA A 33 6.54 20.90 -2.26
CA ALA A 33 7.94 20.84 -2.69
C ALA A 33 8.09 20.18 -4.06
N HIS A 34 7.30 19.13 -4.34
CA HIS A 34 7.23 18.54 -5.67
C HIS A 34 6.60 19.53 -6.67
N ARG A 35 5.51 20.21 -6.31
CA ARG A 35 4.78 21.21 -7.12
C ARG A 35 5.60 22.48 -7.42
N GLN A 36 6.47 22.91 -6.52
CA GLN A 36 7.39 24.04 -6.77
C GLN A 36 8.46 23.70 -7.81
N LYS A 37 8.87 22.43 -7.96
CA LYS A 37 9.71 22.00 -9.10
C LYS A 37 9.00 22.11 -10.45
N TRP A 38 7.66 22.00 -10.51
CA TRP A 38 6.90 22.20 -11.76
C TRP A 38 6.90 23.65 -12.27
N LYS A 39 7.19 24.65 -11.40
CA LYS A 39 7.16 26.08 -11.78
C LYS A 39 8.51 26.67 -12.16
N LYS A 40 9.63 26.04 -11.82
CA LYS A 40 10.98 26.53 -12.19
C LYS A 40 11.54 25.74 -13.36
N GLY A 41 10.89 25.89 -14.51
CA GLY A 41 11.44 25.50 -15.80
C GLY A 41 11.60 26.73 -16.67
N LEU A 42 12.46 27.68 -16.28
CA LEU A 42 12.94 28.76 -17.15
C LEU A 42 14.39 29.10 -16.75
N ASP A 43 15.30 28.68 -17.64
CA ASP A 43 16.67 29.14 -17.88
C ASP A 43 17.71 29.01 -16.75
N GLY A 44 18.29 27.82 -16.65
CA GLY A 44 19.64 27.57 -16.16
C GLY A 44 20.41 26.71 -17.18
N PRO A 45 21.76 26.77 -17.23
CA PRO A 45 22.52 26.06 -18.24
C PRO A 45 22.28 24.55 -18.11
N SER A 46 21.71 23.95 -19.14
CA SER A 46 21.43 22.53 -19.26
C SER A 46 22.75 21.74 -19.21
N ASP A 47 22.99 21.07 -18.08
CA ASP A 47 24.03 20.06 -17.96
C ASP A 47 23.70 18.92 -18.95
N PRO A 48 24.62 18.49 -19.83
CA PRO A 48 24.37 17.49 -20.90
C PRO A 48 24.05 16.06 -20.41
N SER A 49 23.72 15.89 -19.13
CA SER A 49 23.40 14.64 -18.44
C SER A 49 21.91 14.46 -18.13
N SER A 50 21.12 15.54 -18.08
CA SER A 50 19.69 15.49 -17.76
C SER A 50 18.85 15.21 -19.00
N CYS A 51 17.73 14.51 -18.83
CA CYS A 51 16.73 14.34 -19.88
C CYS A 51 15.33 14.58 -19.32
N ASN A 52 14.50 15.26 -20.11
CA ASN A 52 13.11 15.54 -19.79
C ASN A 52 12.30 15.40 -21.08
N GLN A 53 11.46 14.37 -21.16
CA GLN A 53 10.70 14.01 -22.35
C GLN A 53 9.24 13.74 -21.99
N MET A 54 8.32 14.25 -22.81
CA MET A 54 6.88 14.17 -22.56
C MET A 54 6.10 13.47 -23.68
N ARG A 55 5.01 12.82 -23.30
CA ARG A 55 3.95 12.29 -24.16
C ARG A 55 2.61 12.55 -23.49
N GLY A 56 1.81 13.44 -24.08
CA GLY A 56 0.57 13.91 -23.46
C GLY A 56 0.82 14.45 -22.04
N PRO A 57 0.01 14.05 -21.04
CA PRO A 57 0.18 14.46 -19.65
C PRO A 57 1.33 13.74 -18.94
N CYS A 58 1.97 12.77 -19.59
CA CYS A 58 2.97 11.91 -19.00
C CYS A 58 4.40 12.32 -19.40
N ARG A 59 5.35 12.08 -18.50
CA ARG A 59 6.73 12.54 -18.59
C ARG A 59 7.70 11.52 -18.02
N ILE A 60 8.84 11.37 -18.69
CA ILE A 60 10.06 10.79 -18.11
C ILE A 60 11.05 11.93 -17.88
N GLU A 61 11.64 11.94 -16.69
CA GLU A 61 12.72 12.85 -16.32
C GLU A 61 13.87 12.04 -15.71
N THR A 62 15.10 12.30 -16.14
CA THR A 62 16.32 11.74 -15.57
C THR A 62 17.27 12.88 -15.25
N ASP A 63 17.96 12.76 -14.12
CA ASP A 63 18.89 13.78 -13.68
C ASP A 63 20.02 13.17 -12.85
N VAL A 64 21.15 13.86 -12.79
CA VAL A 64 22.26 13.53 -11.91
C VAL A 64 22.55 14.74 -11.04
N GLN A 65 22.13 14.68 -9.77
CA GLN A 65 22.37 15.75 -8.80
C GLN A 65 23.26 15.23 -7.68
N ASN A 66 24.35 15.92 -7.35
CA ASN A 66 25.24 15.57 -6.24
C ASN A 66 25.71 14.09 -6.26
N ASN A 67 26.10 13.57 -7.43
CA ASN A 67 26.44 12.15 -7.66
C ASN A 67 25.31 11.15 -7.38
N GLN A 68 24.07 11.60 -7.30
CA GLN A 68 22.88 10.75 -7.23
C GLN A 68 22.15 10.79 -8.58
N SER A 69 21.82 9.62 -9.10
CA SER A 69 21.06 9.43 -10.33
C SER A 69 19.58 9.22 -10.02
N PHE A 70 18.73 9.93 -10.76
CA PHE A 70 17.27 9.92 -10.59
C PHE A 70 16.59 9.47 -11.88
N PHE A 71 15.53 8.69 -11.75
CA PHE A 71 14.62 8.33 -12.84
C PHE A 71 13.18 8.55 -12.39
N ASN A 72 12.47 9.48 -13.00
CA ASN A 72 11.12 9.87 -12.58
C ASN A 72 10.14 9.63 -13.73
N ILE A 73 9.05 8.93 -13.42
CA ILE A 73 7.90 8.73 -14.29
C ILE A 73 6.76 9.51 -13.66
N SER A 74 6.19 10.47 -14.39
CA SER A 74 5.08 11.30 -13.87
C SER A 74 3.96 11.48 -14.87
N CYS A 75 2.70 11.51 -14.43
CA CYS A 75 1.56 11.92 -15.23
C CYS A 75 0.63 12.81 -14.40
N ASP A 76 0.28 13.99 -14.92
CA ASP A 76 -0.71 14.89 -14.31
C ASP A 76 -1.80 15.26 -15.33
N CYS A 77 -3.01 14.76 -15.10
CA CYS A 77 -4.16 14.95 -15.98
C CYS A 77 -5.06 16.13 -15.53
N SER A 78 -4.51 17.12 -14.81
CA SER A 78 -5.24 18.29 -14.30
C SER A 78 -5.82 19.24 -15.36
N TYR A 79 -5.29 19.23 -16.60
CA TYR A 79 -5.61 20.25 -17.62
C TYR A 79 -6.26 19.65 -18.87
N GLY A 80 -7.57 19.83 -19.01
CA GLY A 80 -8.17 20.27 -20.27
C GLY A 80 -8.22 19.32 -21.48
N TYR A 81 -8.18 18.01 -21.28
CA TYR A 81 -8.65 17.05 -22.28
C TYR A 81 -9.77 16.24 -21.64
N ASP A 82 -10.84 15.99 -22.40
CA ASP A 82 -12.12 15.42 -21.95
C ASP A 82 -11.97 14.39 -20.84
N ASP A 83 -12.93 14.35 -19.92
CA ASP A 83 -12.99 13.50 -18.71
C ASP A 83 -12.65 12.00 -18.92
N ASP A 84 -12.47 11.55 -20.16
CA ASP A 84 -12.17 10.19 -20.59
C ASP A 84 -10.76 9.98 -21.16
N GLU A 85 -9.88 10.98 -21.20
CA GLU A 85 -8.55 10.77 -21.79
C GLU A 85 -7.67 9.87 -20.91
N GLU A 86 -7.19 8.80 -21.54
CA GLU A 86 -6.58 7.69 -20.84
C GLU A 86 -5.05 7.77 -20.85
N ALA A 87 -4.46 7.89 -19.67
CA ALA A 87 -3.01 7.97 -19.49
C ALA A 87 -2.28 6.68 -19.89
N SER A 88 -2.97 5.55 -19.99
CA SER A 88 -2.38 4.26 -20.38
C SER A 88 -1.60 4.34 -21.70
N THR A 89 -2.16 4.98 -22.73
CA THR A 89 -1.50 5.09 -24.04
C THR A 89 -0.23 5.94 -23.95
N TYR A 90 -0.27 7.03 -23.19
CA TYR A 90 0.86 7.92 -23.02
C TYR A 90 1.99 7.26 -22.22
N LEU A 91 1.65 6.55 -21.15
CA LEU A 91 2.58 5.72 -20.38
C LEU A 91 3.25 4.65 -21.27
N GLU A 92 2.52 3.97 -22.15
CA GLU A 92 3.12 3.01 -23.08
C GLU A 92 4.15 3.66 -24.01
N GLN A 93 3.86 4.86 -24.52
CA GLN A 93 4.78 5.58 -25.39
C GLN A 93 6.06 6.03 -24.68
N LEU A 94 6.00 6.31 -23.37
CA LEU A 94 7.19 6.64 -22.58
C LEU A 94 8.24 5.51 -22.59
N VAL A 95 7.82 4.25 -22.72
CA VAL A 95 8.73 3.09 -22.83
C VAL A 95 9.69 3.23 -24.00
N TYR A 96 9.27 3.87 -25.10
CA TYR A 96 10.06 3.96 -26.33
C TYR A 96 10.83 5.28 -26.49
N LEU A 97 10.68 6.22 -25.55
CA LEU A 97 11.40 7.48 -25.62
C LEU A 97 12.89 7.29 -25.35
N PRO A 98 13.76 7.81 -26.23
CA PRO A 98 15.19 7.87 -25.96
C PRO A 98 15.42 8.92 -24.86
N CYS A 99 15.97 8.47 -23.73
CA CYS A 99 16.28 9.35 -22.60
C CYS A 99 17.56 8.86 -21.93
N LYS A 100 18.60 9.70 -21.93
CA LYS A 100 19.87 9.37 -21.29
C LYS A 100 19.65 9.22 -19.78
N GLY A 101 20.22 8.18 -19.15
CA GLY A 101 19.98 7.92 -17.72
C GLY A 101 18.74 7.07 -17.42
N LYS A 102 17.92 6.73 -18.42
CA LYS A 102 16.83 5.76 -18.28
C LYS A 102 17.42 4.35 -18.11
N PRO A 103 17.06 3.58 -17.08
CA PRO A 103 17.59 2.23 -16.86
C PRO A 103 17.08 1.24 -17.93
N VAL A 104 17.83 1.06 -19.01
CA VAL A 104 17.47 0.13 -20.11
C VAL A 104 18.16 -1.23 -20.00
N ASP A 105 19.39 -1.27 -19.49
CA ASP A 105 20.15 -2.52 -19.27
C ASP A 105 19.95 -3.07 -17.85
N ASP A 106 19.94 -4.40 -17.70
CA ASP A 106 19.67 -5.07 -16.40
C ASP A 106 20.64 -4.65 -15.28
N ASP A 107 21.88 -4.33 -15.64
CA ASP A 107 22.94 -3.92 -14.70
C ASP A 107 22.89 -2.43 -14.34
N MET A 108 22.08 -1.65 -15.06
CA MET A 108 21.96 -0.21 -14.80
C MET A 108 21.03 0.05 -13.63
N ILE A 109 21.61 0.45 -12.49
CA ILE A 109 20.87 0.78 -11.27
C ILE A 109 21.01 2.28 -10.99
N VAL A 110 19.88 2.97 -10.81
CA VAL A 110 19.87 4.36 -10.35
C VAL A 110 19.73 4.45 -8.83
N ASN A 111 20.04 5.61 -8.25
CA ASN A 111 19.93 5.78 -6.81
C ASN A 111 18.47 5.86 -6.35
N PHE A 112 17.65 6.57 -7.11
CA PHE A 112 16.26 6.84 -6.75
C PHE A 112 15.36 6.81 -7.98
N THR A 113 14.19 6.21 -7.85
CA THR A 113 13.13 6.27 -8.85
C THR A 113 11.81 6.69 -8.21
N SER A 114 11.05 7.53 -8.91
CA SER A 114 9.66 7.83 -8.55
C SER A 114 8.68 7.52 -9.67
N ILE A 115 7.51 7.02 -9.29
CA ILE A 115 6.30 6.92 -10.12
C ILE A 115 5.25 7.83 -9.49
N LEU A 116 4.86 8.89 -10.17
CA LEU A 116 3.85 9.85 -9.71
C LEU A 116 2.69 9.93 -10.71
N ILE A 117 1.50 9.45 -10.33
CA ILE A 117 0.30 9.54 -11.17
C ILE A 117 -0.77 10.31 -10.40
N THR A 118 -1.17 11.46 -10.95
CA THR A 118 -2.13 12.35 -10.30
C THR A 118 -3.30 12.65 -11.21
N LYS A 119 -4.52 12.45 -10.70
CA LYS A 119 -5.79 12.76 -11.40
C LYS A 119 -5.97 12.08 -12.75
N CYS A 120 -5.21 11.01 -13.01
CA CYS A 120 -5.25 10.31 -14.29
C CYS A 120 -6.08 9.03 -14.21
N ARG A 121 -6.65 8.62 -15.36
CA ARG A 121 -7.22 7.28 -15.57
C ARG A 121 -6.20 6.38 -16.25
N VAL A 122 -5.90 5.23 -15.64
CA VAL A 122 -5.12 4.13 -16.23
C VAL A 122 -6.02 2.88 -16.17
N ALA A 123 -6.77 2.55 -17.22
CA ALA A 123 -7.86 1.56 -17.12
C ALA A 123 -7.85 0.46 -18.19
N SER A 124 -7.69 0.81 -19.46
CA SER A 124 -7.79 -0.05 -20.65
C SER A 124 -6.59 -0.97 -20.73
N LYS A 125 -5.40 -0.39 -20.67
CA LYS A 125 -4.11 -1.08 -20.65
C LYS A 125 -3.48 -0.70 -19.31
N ALA A 126 -3.32 -1.68 -18.43
CA ALA A 126 -2.76 -1.46 -17.09
C ALA A 126 -1.45 -0.66 -17.15
N PHE A 127 -0.97 -0.15 -16.01
CA PHE A 127 0.33 0.53 -15.94
C PHE A 127 1.41 -0.32 -16.64
N PRO A 128 2.18 0.23 -17.60
CA PRO A 128 3.04 -0.58 -18.45
C PRO A 128 4.10 -1.35 -17.65
N ASP A 129 4.15 -2.66 -17.88
CA ASP A 129 5.08 -3.56 -17.18
C ASP A 129 6.55 -3.18 -17.39
N ALA A 130 6.90 -2.78 -18.62
CA ALA A 130 8.25 -2.31 -18.95
C ALA A 130 8.63 -1.04 -18.17
N LEU A 131 7.69 -0.11 -17.93
CA LEU A 131 7.96 1.06 -17.10
C LEU A 131 8.22 0.66 -15.64
N LEU A 132 7.42 -0.27 -15.11
CA LEU A 132 7.60 -0.77 -13.75
C LEU A 132 8.95 -1.50 -13.60
N ALA A 133 9.30 -2.35 -14.57
CA ALA A 133 10.57 -3.06 -14.57
C ALA A 133 11.77 -2.11 -14.54
N MET A 134 11.75 -1.06 -15.39
CA MET A 134 12.80 -0.02 -15.36
C MET A 134 12.81 0.74 -14.03
N ALA A 135 11.63 1.06 -13.49
CA ALA A 135 11.51 1.80 -12.24
C ALA A 135 12.05 1.03 -11.03
N ARG A 136 12.02 -0.30 -11.08
CA ARG A 136 12.57 -1.19 -10.05
C ARG A 136 14.09 -1.33 -10.10
N ARG A 137 14.77 -0.79 -11.11
CA ARG A 137 16.24 -0.78 -11.16
C ARG A 137 16.81 0.39 -10.36
N THR A 138 16.54 0.36 -9.06
CA THR A 138 16.82 1.48 -8.16
C THR A 138 17.22 1.02 -6.76
N GLY A 139 18.00 1.84 -6.06
CA GLY A 139 18.23 1.68 -4.62
C GLY A 139 17.00 2.01 -3.77
N HIS A 140 16.12 2.88 -4.28
CA HIS A 140 14.90 3.34 -3.61
C HIS A 140 13.79 3.65 -4.62
N LEU A 141 12.58 3.16 -4.39
CA LEU A 141 11.41 3.37 -5.25
C LEU A 141 10.28 4.05 -4.50
N ASP A 142 9.89 5.24 -4.95
CA ASP A 142 8.69 5.95 -4.50
C ASP A 142 7.54 5.77 -5.49
N ILE A 143 6.38 5.38 -4.99
CA ILE A 143 5.15 5.20 -5.78
C ILE A 143 4.06 6.06 -5.17
N ILE A 144 3.57 7.04 -5.92
CA ILE A 144 2.56 7.99 -5.46
C ILE A 144 1.43 8.02 -6.48
N ILE A 145 0.28 7.47 -6.10
CA ILE A 145 -0.94 7.51 -6.91
C ILE A 145 -1.98 8.31 -6.13
N GLN A 146 -2.35 9.47 -6.65
CA GLN A 146 -3.17 10.42 -5.93
C GLN A 146 -4.33 10.94 -6.78
N ASP A 147 -5.49 11.09 -6.15
CA ASP A 147 -6.71 11.65 -6.73
C ASP A 147 -7.08 10.99 -8.08
N SER A 148 -6.65 9.74 -8.29
CA SER A 148 -6.73 9.07 -9.58
C SER A 148 -8.00 8.21 -9.65
N PRO A 149 -8.99 8.59 -10.48
CA PRO A 149 -10.32 8.01 -10.43
C PRO A 149 -10.36 6.54 -10.89
N ARG A 150 -9.34 6.07 -11.62
CA ARG A 150 -9.11 4.65 -11.95
C ARG A 150 -7.63 4.40 -12.17
N PHE A 151 -7.04 3.45 -11.47
CA PHE A 151 -5.65 3.01 -11.66
C PHE A 151 -5.57 1.49 -11.71
N ARG A 152 -5.23 0.95 -12.87
CA ARG A 152 -5.07 -0.49 -13.09
C ARG A 152 -3.61 -0.86 -13.02
N MET A 153 -3.24 -1.61 -11.98
CA MET A 153 -1.91 -2.15 -11.81
C MET A 153 -1.69 -3.34 -12.75
N THR A 154 -0.49 -3.47 -13.31
CA THR A 154 -0.07 -4.68 -14.05
C THR A 154 0.52 -5.70 -13.10
N SER A 155 0.34 -6.99 -13.36
CA SER A 155 1.03 -8.02 -12.58
C SER A 155 2.42 -8.25 -13.15
N HIS A 156 3.45 -8.18 -12.29
CA HIS A 156 4.85 -8.33 -12.68
C HIS A 156 5.53 -9.44 -11.87
N ILE A 157 5.09 -10.68 -12.09
CA ILE A 157 5.42 -11.84 -11.25
C ILE A 157 6.92 -12.22 -11.30
N ALA A 158 7.68 -11.67 -12.24
CA ALA A 158 9.04 -12.11 -12.57
C ALA A 158 10.16 -11.09 -12.25
N SER A 159 9.94 -10.02 -11.48
CA SER A 159 11.04 -9.10 -11.15
C SER A 159 12.12 -9.82 -10.34
N THR A 160 13.25 -10.08 -10.97
CA THR A 160 14.49 -10.55 -10.34
C THR A 160 15.20 -9.44 -9.57
N HIS A 161 14.89 -8.17 -9.86
CA HIS A 161 15.50 -7.04 -9.18
C HIS A 161 14.89 -6.84 -7.79
N ILE A 162 15.76 -6.94 -6.79
CA ILE A 162 15.49 -6.59 -5.40
C ILE A 162 15.61 -5.07 -5.28
N VAL A 163 14.56 -4.42 -4.80
CA VAL A 163 14.58 -2.98 -4.50
C VAL A 163 14.80 -2.86 -2.99
N PRO A 164 15.91 -2.29 -2.49
CA PRO A 164 16.16 -2.24 -1.05
C PRO A 164 15.03 -1.59 -0.25
N LYS A 165 14.51 -0.46 -0.72
CA LYS A 165 13.42 0.28 -0.09
C LYS A 165 12.33 0.66 -1.09
N ILE A 166 11.08 0.39 -0.73
CA ILE A 166 9.89 0.84 -1.46
C ILE A 166 9.00 1.64 -0.51
N THR A 167 8.67 2.87 -0.89
CA THR A 167 7.60 3.65 -0.25
C THR A 167 6.47 3.83 -1.25
N ALA A 168 5.25 3.51 -0.86
CA ALA A 168 4.08 3.55 -1.72
C ALA A 168 2.89 4.23 -1.03
N THR A 169 2.28 5.20 -1.69
CA THR A 169 1.12 5.94 -1.21
C THR A 169 0.02 5.94 -2.27
N PHE A 170 -1.16 5.46 -1.89
CA PHE A 170 -2.38 5.55 -2.69
C PHE A 170 -3.39 6.41 -1.93
N SER A 171 -3.71 7.60 -2.44
CA SER A 171 -4.61 8.53 -1.76
C SER A 171 -5.76 8.95 -2.67
N ASN A 172 -6.99 8.94 -2.12
CA ASN A 172 -8.21 9.34 -2.84
C ASN A 172 -8.34 8.72 -4.24
N SER A 173 -7.90 7.47 -4.40
CA SER A 173 -7.75 6.84 -5.70
C SER A 173 -8.55 5.55 -5.79
N ALA A 174 -8.98 5.17 -7.00
CA ALA A 174 -9.62 3.89 -7.25
C ALA A 174 -8.64 2.93 -7.94
N VAL A 175 -7.99 2.08 -7.16
CA VAL A 175 -7.03 1.08 -7.64
C VAL A 175 -7.78 -0.21 -7.96
N SER A 176 -7.57 -0.78 -9.15
CA SER A 176 -8.24 -2.03 -9.55
C SER A 176 -7.94 -3.20 -8.61
N GLY A 177 -6.77 -3.14 -7.97
CA GLY A 177 -6.30 -4.14 -7.02
C GLY A 177 -4.80 -4.03 -6.77
N LEU A 178 -4.34 -4.58 -5.65
CA LEU A 178 -2.91 -4.82 -5.41
C LEU A 178 -2.55 -6.17 -6.04
N VAL A 179 -1.51 -6.19 -6.86
CA VAL A 179 -1.10 -7.37 -7.63
C VAL A 179 0.39 -7.66 -7.42
N GLY A 180 0.78 -8.92 -7.57
CA GLY A 180 2.17 -9.34 -7.38
C GLY A 180 3.15 -8.61 -8.32
N GLY A 181 4.37 -8.37 -7.82
CA GLY A 181 5.46 -7.73 -8.56
C GLY A 181 5.76 -6.28 -8.18
N TRP A 182 4.80 -5.58 -7.58
CA TRP A 182 4.98 -4.17 -7.19
C TRP A 182 5.82 -4.03 -5.93
N PHE A 183 5.60 -4.91 -4.95
CA PHE A 183 6.21 -4.81 -3.62
C PHE A 183 7.11 -6.02 -3.28
N THR A 184 7.25 -6.97 -4.21
CA THR A 184 8.05 -8.18 -3.99
C THR A 184 9.55 -7.87 -3.94
N GLY A 185 10.30 -8.63 -3.14
CA GLY A 185 11.76 -8.54 -3.10
C GLY A 185 12.26 -7.18 -2.57
N THR A 186 11.60 -6.62 -1.57
CA THR A 186 12.08 -5.42 -0.84
C THR A 186 12.48 -5.77 0.58
N ARG A 187 13.48 -5.07 1.12
CA ARG A 187 13.87 -5.19 2.54
C ARG A 187 13.02 -4.27 3.40
N ASP A 188 12.78 -3.06 2.92
CA ASP A 188 11.98 -2.07 3.64
C ASP A 188 10.76 -1.72 2.80
N LEU A 189 9.55 -1.94 3.34
CA LEU A 189 8.29 -1.54 2.70
C LEU A 189 7.50 -0.60 3.60
N GLU A 190 7.18 0.58 3.09
CA GLU A 190 6.21 1.49 3.68
C GLU A 190 5.03 1.66 2.71
N LEU A 191 3.88 1.06 3.01
CA LEU A 191 2.68 1.15 2.16
C LEU A 191 1.54 1.86 2.90
N THR A 192 1.08 2.98 2.36
CA THR A 192 -0.07 3.73 2.87
C THR A 192 -1.18 3.79 1.82
N ILE A 193 -2.40 3.42 2.21
CA ILE A 193 -3.60 3.52 1.38
C ILE A 193 -4.64 4.30 2.16
N GLU A 194 -5.02 5.49 1.69
CA GLU A 194 -5.94 6.39 2.39
C GLU A 194 -7.06 6.86 1.47
N GLY A 195 -8.30 6.88 1.99
CA GLY A 195 -9.44 7.45 1.27
C GLY A 195 -9.72 6.79 -0.08
N SER A 196 -9.25 5.55 -0.27
CA SER A 196 -9.14 4.91 -1.58
C SER A 196 -10.07 3.71 -1.71
N SER A 197 -10.39 3.33 -2.94
CA SER A 197 -11.03 2.03 -3.21
C SER A 197 -10.03 1.11 -3.87
N VAL A 198 -9.81 -0.07 -3.29
CA VAL A 198 -8.97 -1.13 -3.86
C VAL A 198 -9.90 -2.27 -4.25
N GLY A 199 -9.94 -2.65 -5.53
CA GLY A 199 -10.77 -3.77 -5.96
C GLY A 199 -10.35 -5.07 -5.28
N VAL A 200 -9.26 -5.66 -5.73
CA VAL A 200 -8.80 -6.96 -5.23
C VAL A 200 -7.37 -6.88 -4.70
N VAL A 201 -7.12 -7.30 -3.46
CA VAL A 201 -5.77 -7.67 -3.03
C VAL A 201 -5.55 -9.10 -3.53
N ASP A 202 -4.80 -9.21 -4.63
CA ASP A 202 -4.65 -10.47 -5.35
C ASP A 202 -3.85 -11.48 -4.54
N SER A 203 -4.00 -12.75 -4.88
CA SER A 203 -3.08 -13.77 -4.41
C SER A 203 -1.68 -13.33 -4.79
N LYS A 204 -0.79 -13.40 -3.82
CA LYS A 204 0.59 -13.00 -3.98
C LYS A 204 0.88 -11.50 -4.16
N ALA A 205 -0.01 -10.62 -3.70
CA ALA A 205 0.21 -9.17 -3.77
C ALA A 205 1.32 -8.67 -2.83
N LEU A 206 1.34 -9.16 -1.59
CA LEU A 206 2.24 -8.72 -0.52
C LEU A 206 2.94 -9.95 0.09
N LEU A 207 3.93 -10.50 -0.62
CA LEU A 207 4.81 -11.56 -0.13
C LEU A 207 6.21 -11.46 -0.75
N GLY A 208 7.05 -12.45 -0.45
CA GLY A 208 8.36 -12.61 -1.08
C GLY A 208 9.37 -11.64 -0.51
N PHE A 209 9.14 -11.26 0.75
CA PHE A 209 10.07 -10.46 1.54
C PHE A 209 11.15 -11.38 2.11
N PRO A 210 12.41 -10.92 2.19
CA PRO A 210 13.44 -11.63 2.92
C PRO A 210 13.08 -11.69 4.43
N PRO A 211 13.58 -12.69 5.18
CA PRO A 211 13.22 -12.87 6.59
C PRO A 211 13.53 -11.65 7.48
N GLU A 212 14.58 -10.91 7.15
CA GLU A 212 15.03 -9.70 7.84
C GLU A 212 14.30 -8.42 7.43
N ALA A 213 13.32 -8.50 6.52
CA ALA A 213 12.61 -7.32 6.05
C ALA A 213 11.72 -6.68 7.12
N GLU A 214 11.66 -5.36 7.10
CA GLU A 214 10.76 -4.54 7.89
C GLU A 214 9.66 -4.00 6.97
N THR A 215 8.41 -4.37 7.25
CA THR A 215 7.26 -3.90 6.45
C THR A 215 6.22 -3.22 7.32
N SER A 216 5.76 -2.05 6.90
CA SER A 216 4.70 -1.28 7.55
C SER A 216 3.60 -0.97 6.54
N ILE A 217 2.43 -1.53 6.76
CA ILE A 217 1.27 -1.40 5.87
C ILE A 217 0.12 -0.76 6.65
N HIS A 218 -0.37 0.37 6.16
CA HIS A 218 -1.46 1.15 6.75
C HIS A 218 -2.54 1.40 5.72
N ILE A 219 -3.76 0.96 6.01
CA ILE A 219 -4.94 1.19 5.17
C ILE A 219 -6.00 1.92 6.00
N THR A 220 -6.40 3.11 5.59
CA THR A 220 -7.33 3.95 6.35
C THR A 220 -8.44 4.50 5.46
N ASN A 221 -9.66 4.61 6.01
CA ASN A 221 -10.80 5.23 5.34
C ASN A 221 -11.05 4.68 3.92
N SER A 222 -10.82 3.38 3.71
CA SER A 222 -10.73 2.78 2.39
C SER A 222 -11.68 1.60 2.22
N ASN A 223 -12.05 1.30 0.97
CA ASN A 223 -12.93 0.20 0.62
C ASN A 223 -12.18 -0.87 -0.18
N LEU A 224 -12.23 -2.12 0.27
CA LEU A 224 -11.68 -3.27 -0.41
C LEU A 224 -12.82 -4.18 -0.88
N THR A 225 -12.82 -4.63 -2.14
CA THR A 225 -13.80 -5.64 -2.55
C THR A 225 -13.40 -6.99 -1.99
N THR A 226 -12.19 -7.47 -2.29
CA THR A 226 -11.77 -8.82 -1.87
C THR A 226 -10.31 -8.85 -1.47
N ILE A 227 -10.01 -9.53 -0.37
CA ILE A 227 -8.66 -10.01 -0.04
C ILE A 227 -8.63 -11.51 -0.34
N LYS A 228 -7.83 -11.91 -1.33
CA LYS A 228 -7.75 -13.31 -1.79
C LYS A 228 -6.90 -14.18 -0.85
N MET A 229 -6.98 -15.49 -1.08
CA MET A 229 -6.10 -16.46 -0.44
C MET A 229 -4.63 -16.15 -0.72
N SER A 230 -3.80 -16.26 0.32
CA SER A 230 -2.35 -16.00 0.27
C SER A 230 -2.01 -14.64 -0.34
N ALA A 231 -2.84 -13.63 -0.06
CA ALA A 231 -2.64 -12.29 -0.55
C ALA A 231 -1.55 -11.55 0.26
N ILE A 232 -1.51 -11.78 1.57
CA ILE A 232 -0.67 -11.06 2.52
C ILE A 232 0.13 -12.06 3.36
N GLU A 233 1.44 -12.04 3.19
CA GLU A 233 2.41 -12.82 3.96
C GLU A 233 3.56 -11.91 4.37
N LEU A 234 3.63 -11.57 5.66
CA LEU A 234 4.55 -10.55 6.16
C LEU A 234 5.70 -11.13 7.00
N PRO A 235 6.92 -10.57 6.89
CA PRO A 235 8.06 -10.98 7.70
C PRO A 235 7.86 -10.63 9.18
N ALA A 236 8.62 -11.28 10.07
CA ALA A 236 8.36 -11.32 11.51
C ALA A 236 8.38 -9.95 12.21
N GLU A 237 9.08 -8.94 11.69
CA GLU A 237 9.13 -7.59 12.27
C GLU A 237 8.10 -6.62 11.65
N SER A 238 7.09 -7.13 10.96
CA SER A 238 6.14 -6.30 10.22
C SER A 238 4.94 -5.81 11.01
N THR A 239 4.40 -4.64 10.62
CA THR A 239 3.14 -4.12 11.14
C THR A 239 2.13 -3.99 10.01
N PHE A 240 0.94 -4.53 10.22
CA PHE A 240 -0.21 -4.34 9.34
C PHE A 240 -1.38 -3.72 10.12
N SER A 241 -1.96 -2.66 9.57
CA SER A 241 -3.12 -2.02 10.17
C SER A 241 -4.17 -1.61 9.16
N MET A 242 -5.43 -1.82 9.53
CA MET A 242 -6.60 -1.31 8.81
C MET A 242 -7.50 -0.55 9.78
N ASP A 243 -7.89 0.67 9.43
CA ASP A 243 -8.76 1.51 10.26
C ASP A 243 -9.87 2.15 9.43
N ASN A 244 -11.10 2.09 9.92
CA ASN A 244 -12.28 2.65 9.26
C ASN A 244 -12.41 2.20 7.80
N CYS A 245 -12.27 0.89 7.56
CA CYS A 245 -12.29 0.32 6.23
C CYS A 245 -13.48 -0.62 6.02
N LYS A 246 -13.95 -0.72 4.78
CA LYS A 246 -14.91 -1.74 4.36
C LYS A 246 -14.19 -2.85 3.58
N VAL A 247 -14.52 -4.11 3.85
CA VAL A 247 -14.03 -5.27 3.08
C VAL A 247 -15.23 -6.14 2.71
N ASP A 248 -15.55 -6.31 1.44
CA ASP A 248 -16.70 -7.15 1.08
C ASP A 248 -16.40 -8.65 1.33
N ALA A 249 -15.21 -9.13 0.98
CA ALA A 249 -14.80 -10.50 1.22
C ALA A 249 -13.35 -10.65 1.71
N TRP A 250 -13.20 -11.23 2.89
CA TRP A 250 -11.91 -11.72 3.40
C TRP A 250 -11.86 -13.23 3.22
N ASN A 251 -11.14 -13.69 2.18
CA ASN A 251 -11.12 -15.11 1.83
C ASN A 251 -10.19 -15.93 2.73
N ASP A 252 -10.17 -17.22 2.48
CA ASP A 252 -9.44 -18.22 3.23
C ASP A 252 -7.93 -18.03 3.15
N SER A 253 -7.23 -18.19 4.28
CA SER A 253 -5.77 -18.08 4.38
C SER A 253 -5.21 -16.79 3.75
N ALA A 254 -5.96 -15.69 3.86
CA ALA A 254 -5.65 -14.43 3.20
C ALA A 254 -4.49 -13.67 3.87
N TYR A 255 -4.37 -13.76 5.19
CA TYR A 255 -3.33 -13.08 5.98
C TYR A 255 -2.53 -14.05 6.84
N VAL A 256 -1.20 -13.96 6.78
CA VAL A 256 -0.25 -14.72 7.61
C VAL A 256 0.96 -13.84 7.98
N GLY A 257 1.47 -14.03 9.20
CA GLY A 257 2.77 -13.49 9.64
C GLY A 257 2.70 -12.06 10.19
N GLY A 258 3.85 -11.42 10.26
CA GLY A 258 4.04 -10.12 10.91
C GLY A 258 4.31 -10.19 12.42
N LYS A 259 4.52 -9.01 12.99
CA LYS A 259 4.64 -8.75 14.43
C LYS A 259 3.33 -8.26 15.02
N VAL A 260 2.69 -7.32 14.33
CA VAL A 260 1.49 -6.60 14.80
C VAL A 260 0.42 -6.59 13.73
N LEU A 261 -0.79 -7.06 14.08
CA LEU A 261 -2.00 -6.94 13.27
C LEU A 261 -3.05 -6.12 14.02
N LEU A 262 -3.37 -4.94 13.51
CA LEU A 262 -4.33 -4.01 14.11
C LEU A 262 -5.51 -3.72 13.17
N LEU A 263 -6.68 -4.22 13.53
CA LEU A 263 -7.92 -4.11 12.77
C LEU A 263 -8.94 -3.29 13.58
N ARG A 264 -9.30 -2.09 13.12
CA ARG A 264 -10.15 -1.15 13.85
C ARG A 264 -11.27 -0.62 12.98
N ASN A 265 -12.46 -0.48 13.58
CA ASN A 265 -13.61 0.16 12.92
C ASN A 265 -13.90 -0.44 11.54
N LEU A 266 -13.71 -1.76 11.38
CA LEU A 266 -13.88 -2.41 10.09
C LEU A 266 -15.34 -2.77 9.85
N HIS A 267 -15.77 -2.70 8.60
CA HIS A 267 -16.99 -3.33 8.14
C HIS A 267 -16.65 -4.45 7.16
N VAL A 268 -16.67 -5.70 7.62
CA VAL A 268 -16.34 -6.87 6.80
C VAL A 268 -17.62 -7.62 6.49
N ALA A 269 -18.02 -7.74 5.22
CA ALA A 269 -19.27 -8.43 4.92
C ALA A 269 -19.16 -9.94 5.16
N ARG A 270 -18.04 -10.56 4.79
CA ARG A 270 -17.74 -11.95 5.14
C ARG A 270 -16.26 -12.20 5.42
N MET A 271 -15.96 -13.03 6.41
CA MET A 271 -14.64 -13.54 6.72
C MET A 271 -14.67 -15.07 6.75
N LEU A 272 -13.95 -15.67 5.82
CA LEU A 272 -13.95 -17.12 5.58
C LEU A 272 -12.92 -17.85 6.46
N LYS A 273 -12.96 -19.19 6.37
CA LYS A 273 -12.14 -20.12 7.15
C LYS A 273 -10.66 -19.82 6.97
N SER A 274 -9.93 -19.78 8.08
CA SER A 274 -8.50 -19.45 8.13
C SER A 274 -8.18 -18.07 7.57
N GLY A 275 -9.14 -17.14 7.47
CA GLY A 275 -8.93 -15.83 6.86
C GLY A 275 -7.76 -15.07 7.48
N ILE A 276 -7.57 -15.20 8.79
CA ILE A 276 -6.43 -14.65 9.52
C ILE A 276 -5.71 -15.77 10.28
N ASN A 277 -4.42 -15.93 10.01
CA ASN A 277 -3.53 -16.73 10.84
C ASN A 277 -2.72 -15.82 11.76
N ILE A 278 -2.94 -15.94 13.08
CA ILE A 278 -2.32 -15.09 14.09
C ILE A 278 -1.02 -15.65 14.67
N ARG A 279 -0.61 -16.85 14.24
CA ARG A 279 0.59 -17.49 14.77
C ARG A 279 1.83 -16.64 14.51
N GLY A 280 2.70 -16.51 15.51
CA GLY A 280 3.91 -15.69 15.44
C GLY A 280 3.70 -14.19 15.65
N LEU A 281 2.45 -13.69 15.72
CA LEU A 281 2.19 -12.29 16.07
C LEU A 281 2.56 -12.02 17.53
N GLU A 282 3.19 -10.89 17.81
CA GLU A 282 3.31 -10.36 19.18
C GLU A 282 1.97 -9.73 19.61
N SER A 283 1.25 -9.08 18.68
CA SER A 283 -0.04 -8.46 18.99
C SER A 283 -1.06 -8.63 17.86
N PHE A 284 -2.23 -9.16 18.22
CA PHE A 284 -3.44 -9.19 17.39
C PHE A 284 -4.55 -8.40 18.07
N LYS A 285 -5.13 -7.45 17.34
CA LYS A 285 -6.15 -6.55 17.86
C LYS A 285 -7.28 -6.37 16.86
N LEU A 286 -8.51 -6.71 17.24
CA LEU A 286 -9.73 -6.51 16.45
C LEU A 286 -10.73 -5.71 17.28
N TYR A 287 -10.99 -4.47 16.89
CA TYR A 287 -11.82 -3.55 17.67
C TYR A 287 -12.91 -2.86 16.87
N ASN A 288 -14.05 -2.63 17.56
CA ASN A 288 -15.14 -1.77 17.09
C ASN A 288 -15.59 -2.10 15.65
N SER A 289 -15.48 -3.37 15.26
CA SER A 289 -15.72 -3.82 13.90
C SER A 289 -17.07 -4.50 13.78
N SER A 290 -17.69 -4.40 12.61
CA SER A 290 -18.90 -5.11 12.24
C SER A 290 -18.58 -6.17 11.20
N ILE A 291 -18.79 -7.43 11.55
CA ILE A 291 -18.55 -8.57 10.66
C ILE A 291 -19.90 -9.23 10.35
N GLY A 292 -20.28 -9.24 9.07
CA GLY A 292 -21.56 -9.78 8.61
C GLY A 292 -21.63 -11.30 8.76
N GLU A 293 -20.67 -12.02 8.19
CA GLU A 293 -20.53 -13.46 8.31
C GLU A 293 -19.11 -13.84 8.73
N LEU A 294 -19.01 -14.68 9.76
CA LEU A 294 -17.75 -15.20 10.29
C LEU A 294 -17.84 -16.73 10.37
N THR A 295 -17.11 -17.43 9.50
CA THR A 295 -17.18 -18.90 9.41
C THR A 295 -16.38 -19.60 10.50
N ALA A 296 -16.55 -20.92 10.65
CA ALA A 296 -15.75 -21.73 11.56
C ALA A 296 -14.25 -21.56 11.28
N GLU A 297 -13.43 -21.52 12.33
CA GLU A 297 -11.98 -21.34 12.24
C GLU A 297 -11.58 -20.13 11.38
N ALA A 298 -12.36 -19.03 11.35
CA ALA A 298 -12.00 -17.85 10.58
C ALA A 298 -10.69 -17.20 11.06
N ILE A 299 -10.44 -17.25 12.37
CA ILE A 299 -9.18 -16.86 12.99
C ILE A 299 -8.52 -18.10 13.58
N ILE A 300 -7.32 -18.41 13.11
CA ILE A 300 -6.57 -19.60 13.50
C ILE A 300 -5.21 -19.26 14.08
N ASP A 301 -4.72 -20.16 14.94
CA ASP A 301 -3.33 -20.23 15.38
C ASP A 301 -2.78 -21.59 14.94
N ARG A 302 -2.25 -21.65 13.71
CA ARG A 302 -1.65 -22.88 13.14
C ARG A 302 -0.39 -22.56 12.37
N GLN A 303 0.57 -23.48 12.37
CA GLN A 303 1.75 -23.34 11.53
C GLN A 303 1.32 -23.24 10.06
N SER A 304 1.61 -22.11 9.43
CA SER A 304 1.46 -21.98 7.99
C SER A 304 2.63 -22.70 7.31
N PRO A 305 2.38 -23.51 6.26
CA PRO A 305 3.45 -24.08 5.45
C PRO A 305 4.25 -23.00 4.69
N ALA A 306 3.72 -21.77 4.59
CA ALA A 306 4.40 -20.66 3.92
C ALA A 306 5.51 -20.02 4.78
N MET A 307 5.44 -20.11 6.11
CA MET A 307 6.46 -19.50 6.99
C MET A 307 7.62 -20.47 7.28
N PRO A 308 8.88 -20.09 7.02
CA PRO A 308 10.06 -20.85 7.45
C PRO A 308 10.04 -21.06 8.97
N ARG A 309 10.40 -22.24 9.47
CA ARG A 309 10.48 -22.46 10.92
C ARG A 309 11.56 -21.56 11.53
N ASN A 310 11.17 -20.73 12.49
CA ASN A 310 12.07 -20.02 13.40
C ASN A 310 11.43 -20.00 14.80
N GLU A 311 12.20 -19.67 15.84
CA GLU A 311 11.74 -19.75 17.24
C GLU A 311 10.52 -18.86 17.55
N ARG A 312 10.28 -17.79 16.78
CA ARG A 312 9.09 -16.94 16.89
C ARG A 312 7.86 -17.55 16.22
N ASN A 313 8.04 -18.26 15.12
CA ASN A 313 6.94 -18.89 14.38
C ASN A 313 6.34 -20.08 15.12
N ASP A 314 7.03 -20.59 16.15
CA ASP A 314 6.50 -21.59 17.08
C ASP A 314 5.80 -20.98 18.31
N GLN A 315 5.80 -19.65 18.45
CA GLN A 315 5.15 -18.96 19.54
C GLN A 315 3.69 -18.65 19.19
N ARG A 316 2.82 -18.88 20.18
CA ARG A 316 1.44 -18.39 20.18
C ARG A 316 1.45 -16.87 20.22
N VAL A 317 0.33 -16.27 19.80
CA VAL A 317 0.14 -14.84 19.92
C VAL A 317 0.30 -14.38 21.38
N ALA A 318 1.17 -13.41 21.64
CA ALA A 318 1.46 -12.96 23.01
C ALA A 318 0.31 -12.11 23.58
N LEU A 319 -0.32 -11.28 22.74
CA LEU A 319 -1.50 -10.49 23.10
C LEU A 319 -2.55 -10.57 22.00
N ALA A 320 -3.69 -11.16 22.31
CA ALA A 320 -4.89 -11.12 21.47
C ALA A 320 -6.00 -10.35 22.18
N GLU A 321 -6.53 -9.30 21.54
CA GLU A 321 -7.68 -8.56 22.06
C GLU A 321 -8.78 -8.41 20.99
N VAL A 322 -9.98 -8.85 21.34
CA VAL A 322 -11.17 -8.78 20.50
C VAL A 322 -12.27 -8.10 21.33
N SER A 323 -12.51 -6.81 21.10
CA SER A 323 -13.46 -6.04 21.93
C SER A 323 -14.28 -5.03 21.12
N GLY A 324 -15.52 -4.78 21.56
CA GLY A 324 -16.43 -3.83 20.91
C GLY A 324 -16.93 -4.24 19.53
N ASN A 325 -16.76 -5.51 19.12
CA ASN A 325 -17.17 -5.99 17.80
C ASN A 325 -18.63 -6.47 17.77
N MET A 326 -19.27 -6.33 16.62
CA MET A 326 -20.59 -6.87 16.32
C MET A 326 -20.48 -7.95 15.25
N PHE A 327 -20.93 -9.17 15.57
CA PHE A 327 -20.97 -10.30 14.64
C PHE A 327 -22.42 -10.64 14.30
N VAL A 328 -22.83 -10.46 13.05
CA VAL A 328 -24.23 -10.67 12.64
C VAL A 328 -24.54 -12.16 12.50
N ARG A 329 -23.64 -12.92 11.86
CA ARG A 329 -23.66 -14.38 11.79
C ARG A 329 -22.27 -14.90 12.10
N ALA A 330 -22.09 -15.52 13.26
CA ALA A 330 -20.83 -16.14 13.65
C ALA A 330 -21.02 -17.62 13.92
N ASN A 331 -20.13 -18.43 13.36
CA ASN A 331 -19.94 -19.79 13.83
C ASN A 331 -19.20 -19.76 15.18
N GLY A 332 -19.65 -20.56 16.16
CA GLY A 332 -19.05 -20.61 17.50
C GLY A 332 -17.56 -21.02 17.51
N GLU A 333 -17.08 -21.71 16.48
CA GLU A 333 -15.69 -22.14 16.33
C GLU A 333 -14.79 -21.08 15.66
N ALA A 334 -15.32 -19.90 15.30
CA ALA A 334 -14.57 -18.88 14.59
C ALA A 334 -13.32 -18.38 15.36
N PHE A 335 -13.40 -18.40 16.69
CA PHE A 335 -12.35 -17.95 17.61
C PHE A 335 -11.79 -19.08 18.48
N VAL A 336 -12.04 -20.35 18.13
CA VAL A 336 -11.66 -21.50 18.97
C VAL A 336 -10.16 -21.53 19.32
N HIS A 337 -9.33 -20.97 18.45
CA HIS A 337 -7.88 -20.87 18.64
C HIS A 337 -7.44 -19.68 19.51
N LEU A 338 -8.31 -18.71 19.79
CA LEU A 338 -8.06 -17.60 20.71
C LEU A 338 -8.47 -17.93 22.16
N CYS A 339 -9.51 -18.73 22.32
CA CYS A 339 -10.02 -19.10 23.63
C CYS A 339 -9.10 -20.19 24.23
N GLN A 340 -8.24 -19.79 25.17
CA GLN A 340 -7.64 -20.78 26.06
C GLN A 340 -8.72 -21.25 27.02
N VAL A 341 -9.02 -22.55 26.98
CA VAL A 341 -9.65 -23.22 28.12
C VAL A 341 -8.53 -23.37 29.15
N GLU A 342 -8.50 -22.48 30.14
CA GLU A 342 -7.79 -22.76 31.41
C GLU A 342 -8.59 -23.75 32.25
#